data_AF-A0A914P2K0-F1
#
_entry.id   AF-A0A914P2K0-F1
#
_cell.length_a   1.000
_cell.length_b   1.000
_cell.length_c   1.000
_cell.angle_alpha   90.00
_cell.angle_beta   90.00
_cell.angle_gamma   90.00
#
_symmetry.space_group_name_H-M   'P 1'
#
loop_
_entity.id
_entity.type
_entity.pdbx_description
1 polymer ?
#
loop_
_entity_poly.entity_id
_entity_poly.type
_entity_poly.pdbx_seq_one_letter_code
_entity_poly.pdbx_strand_id
1 'polypeptide(L)' 'MTQGENIADNGGMRAAYNAMEIALKKNSVASQQKLKGLEEFSAEQLFFINYAFSWCTNQRPEAAIFGAVYDVHSPPEA' A
#
# COMPACT_ATOMS: atom_id res chain seq x y z
N MET A 1 20.54 7.41 0.61
CA MET A 1 19.74 6.32 0.01
C MET A 1 18.38 6.33 0.70
N THR A 2 17.29 5.92 0.03
CA THR A 2 15.85 6.03 0.39
C THR A 2 15.02 7.18 -0.18
N GLN A 3 15.55 8.41 -0.33
CA GLN A 3 14.70 9.55 -0.73
C GLN A 3 13.96 9.34 -2.07
N GLY A 4 14.61 8.77 -3.08
CA GLY A 4 14.02 8.57 -4.40
C GLY A 4 12.80 7.65 -4.36
N GLU A 5 12.97 6.46 -3.78
CA GLU A 5 11.88 5.50 -3.61
C GLU A 5 10.80 6.02 -2.66
N ASN A 6 11.17 6.74 -1.59
CA ASN A 6 10.18 7.36 -0.69
C ASN A 6 9.29 8.39 -1.42
N ILE A 7 9.86 9.19 -2.32
CA ILE A 7 9.10 10.12 -3.17
C ILE A 7 8.20 9.33 -4.11
N ALA A 8 8.72 8.26 -4.73
CA ALA A 8 7.97 7.43 -5.65
C ALA A 8 6.77 6.74 -4.97
N ASP A 9 6.97 6.13 -3.80
CA ASP A 9 5.92 5.43 -3.05
C ASP A 9 4.80 6.37 -2.61
N ASN A 10 5.15 7.54 -2.05
CA ASN A 10 4.16 8.54 -1.65
C ASN A 10 3.39 9.09 -2.86
N GLY A 11 4.08 9.38 -3.95
CA GLY A 11 3.48 9.86 -5.19
C GLY A 11 2.56 8.82 -5.82
N GLY A 12 3.04 7.57 -5.92
CA GLY A 12 2.32 6.44 -6.49
C GLY A 12 1.07 6.07 -5.70
N MET A 13 1.17 6.00 -4.36
CA MET A 13 0.03 5.73 -3.49
C MET A 13 -1.08 6.78 -3.67
N ARG A 14 -0.72 8.07 -3.68
CA ARG A 14 -1.68 9.16 -3.89
C ARG A 14 -2.32 9.11 -5.28
N ALA A 15 -1.53 8.81 -6.32
CA ALA A 15 -2.05 8.68 -7.68
C ALA A 15 -3.02 7.49 -7.81
N ALA A 16 -2.67 6.34 -7.23
CA ALA A 16 -3.51 5.14 -7.23
C ALA A 16 -4.83 5.34 -6.47
N TYR A 17 -4.77 5.98 -5.29
CA TYR A 17 -5.97 6.29 -4.51
C TYR A 17 -6.92 7.22 -5.28
N ASN A 18 -6.40 8.29 -5.89
CA ASN A 18 -7.20 9.17 -6.74
C ASN A 18 -7.83 8.44 -7.93
N ALA A 19 -7.10 7.51 -8.55
CA ALA A 19 -7.61 6.71 -9.65
C ALA A 19 -8.75 5.78 -9.20
N MET A 20 -8.62 5.15 -8.03
CA MET A 20 -9.69 4.35 -7.42
C MET A 20 -10.94 5.19 -7.17
N GLU A 21 -10.80 6.37 -6.56
CA GLU A 21 -11.92 7.28 -6.31
C GLU A 21 -12.66 7.65 -7.61
N ILE A 22 -11.93 7.94 -8.68
CA ILE A 22 -12.51 8.21 -10.00
C ILE A 22 -13.23 6.98 -10.55
N ALA A 23 -12.65 5.79 -10.40
CA ALA A 23 -13.25 4.54 -10.88
C ALA A 23 -14.55 4.20 -10.14
N LEU A 24 -14.57 4.33 -8.81
CA LEU A 24 -15.76 4.07 -7.98
C LEU A 24 -16.88 5.08 -8.26
N LYS A 25 -16.56 6.34 -8.53
CA LYS A 25 -17.54 7.35 -8.96
C LYS A 25 -18.17 7.04 -10.31
N LYS A 26 -17.42 6.42 -11.23
CA LYS A 26 -17.91 6.02 -12.56
C LYS A 26 -18.74 4.73 -12.52
N ASN A 27 -18.54 3.87 -11.52
CA ASN A 27 -19.23 2.58 -11.40
C ASN A 27 -19.84 2.40 -10.01
N SER A 28 -21.11 2.80 -9.87
CA SER A 28 -21.86 2.71 -8.62
C SER A 28 -22.11 1.28 -8.13
N VAL A 29 -22.04 0.27 -9.00
CA VAL A 29 -22.15 -1.14 -8.58
C VAL A 29 -20.86 -1.57 -7.88
N ALA A 30 -19.70 -1.17 -8.42
CA ALA A 30 -18.40 -1.46 -7.82
C ALA A 30 -18.23 -0.78 -6.45
N SER A 31 -18.79 0.42 -6.26
CA SER A 31 -18.71 1.13 -4.98
C SER A 31 -19.55 0.51 -3.86
N GLN A 32 -20.54 -0.32 -4.20
CA GLN A 32 -21.38 -1.04 -3.26
C GLN A 32 -20.89 -2.47 -2.98
N GLN A 33 -19.92 -2.96 -3.76
CA GLN A 33 -19.41 -4.30 -3.61
C GLN A 33 -18.62 -4.44 -2.30
N LYS A 34 -18.99 -5.45 -1.51
CA LYS A 34 -18.30 -5.81 -0.27
C LYS A 34 -17.45 -7.05 -0.48
N LEU A 35 -16.26 -7.05 0.13
CA LEU A 35 -15.38 -8.20 0.13
C LEU A 35 -15.85 -9.18 1.22
N LYS A 36 -16.06 -10.44 0.84
CA LYS A 36 -16.56 -11.45 1.76
C LYS A 36 -15.57 -11.70 2.90
N GLY A 37 -16.03 -11.66 4.15
CA GLY A 37 -15.21 -11.80 5.35
C GLY A 37 -14.49 -10.52 5.80
N LEU A 38 -14.74 -9.40 5.11
CA LEU A 38 -14.22 -8.06 5.40
C LEU A 38 -15.30 -6.99 5.13
N GLU A 39 -16.58 -7.35 5.28
CA GLU A 39 -17.72 -6.51 4.92
C GLU A 39 -17.82 -5.22 5.74
N GLU A 40 -17.22 -5.20 6.94
CA GLU A 40 -17.12 -4.05 7.84
C GLU A 40 -16.27 -2.91 7.28
N PHE A 41 -15.37 -3.18 6.34
CA PHE A 41 -14.49 -2.18 5.76
C PHE A 41 -15.12 -1.49 4.55
N SER A 42 -14.84 -0.19 4.40
CA SER A 42 -15.14 0.57 3.17
C SER A 42 -14.12 0.23 2.08
N ALA A 43 -14.45 0.56 0.82
CA ALA A 43 -13.51 0.42 -0.29
C ALA A 43 -12.21 1.23 -0.07
N GLU A 44 -12.33 2.41 0.54
CA GLU A 44 -11.21 3.23 0.96
C GLU A 44 -10.34 2.54 2.01
N GLN A 45 -10.95 1.98 3.06
CA GLN A 45 -10.19 1.26 4.08
C GLN A 45 -9.49 0.03 3.48
N LEU A 46 -10.18 -0.71 2.61
CA LEU A 46 -9.61 -1.84 1.90
C LEU A 46 -8.45 -1.46 0.97
N PHE A 47 -8.48 -0.27 0.36
CA PHE A 47 -7.35 0.24 -0.41
C PHE A 47 -6.10 0.36 0.46
N PHE A 48 -6.19 0.99 1.63
CA PHE A 48 -5.04 1.17 2.52
C PHE A 48 -4.61 -0.13 3.19
N ILE A 49 -5.56 -1.01 3.53
CA ILE A 49 -5.26 -2.37 4.00
C ILE A 49 -4.48 -3.14 2.93
N ASN A 50 -4.91 -3.09 1.66
CA ASN A 50 -4.23 -3.78 0.58
C ASN A 50 -2.84 -3.18 0.28
N TYR A 51 -2.71 -1.86 0.30
CA TYR A 51 -1.43 -1.17 0.17
C TYR A 51 -0.46 -1.65 1.25
N ALA A 52 -0.84 -1.61 2.53
CA ALA A 52 -0.01 -2.08 3.64
C ALA A 52 0.29 -3.59 3.54
N PHE A 53 -0.70 -4.40 3.16
CA PHE A 53 -0.55 -5.84 2.99
C PHE A 53 0.54 -6.20 1.97
N SER A 54 0.70 -5.40 0.92
CA SER A 54 1.76 -5.61 -0.08
C SER A 54 3.19 -5.44 0.47
N TRP A 55 3.32 -4.72 1.59
CA TRP A 55 4.59 -4.49 2.29
C TRP A 55 4.82 -5.44 3.46
N CYS A 56 3.85 -6.29 3.81
CA CYS A 56 4.01 -7.26 4.89
C CYS A 56 5.20 -8.19 4.61
N THR A 57 6.19 -8.17 5.49
CA THR A 57 7.36 -9.02 5.39
C THR A 57 7.82 -9.46 6.78
N ASN A 58 8.66 -10.49 6.82
CA ASN A 58 9.36 -10.89 8.02
C ASN A 58 10.80 -11.20 7.64
N GLN A 59 11.76 -10.46 8.20
CA GLN A 59 13.16 -10.52 7.82
C GLN A 59 14.02 -10.95 9.00
N ARG A 60 15.10 -11.67 8.71
CA ARG A 60 16.14 -11.94 9.71
C ARG A 60 16.84 -10.64 10.10
N PRO A 61 17.29 -10.47 11.36
CA PRO A 61 17.99 -9.26 11.78
C PRO A 61 19.19 -8.89 10.90
N GLU A 62 19.94 -9.90 10.43
CA GLU A 62 21.10 -9.69 9.56
C GLU A 62 20.69 -9.13 8.19
N ALA A 63 19.56 -9.60 7.65
CA ALA A 63 19.00 -9.09 6.39
C ALA A 63 18.47 -7.67 6.55
N ALA A 64 17.83 -7.35 7.68
CA ALA A 64 17.34 -6.00 7.98
C ALA A 64 18.50 -4.99 8.08
N ILE A 65 19.59 -5.37 8.76
CA ILE A 65 20.81 -4.54 8.84
C ILE A 65 21.42 -4.33 7.45
N PHE A 66 21.52 -5.39 6.64
CA PHE A 66 22.03 -5.29 5.28
C PHE A 66 21.16 -4.36 4.42
N GLY A 67 19.83 -4.53 4.47
CA GLY A 67 18.87 -3.69 3.75
C GLY A 67 18.98 -2.21 4.14
N ALA A 68 19.11 -1.91 5.43
CA ALA A 68 19.24 -0.54 5.93
C ALA A 68 20.48 0.20 5.37
N VAL A 69 21.54 -0.52 4.99
CA VAL A 69 22.79 0.07 4.48
C VAL A 69 22.84 0.12 2.95
N TYR A 70 22.32 -0.93 2.30
CA TYR A 70 22.55 -1.15 0.87
C TYR A 70 21.28 -1.05 0.00
N ASP A 71 20.09 -1.18 0.58
CA ASP A 71 18.84 -1.01 -0.17
C ASP A 71 18.54 0.47 -0.39
N VAL A 72 18.02 0.77 -1.58
CA VAL A 72 17.56 2.11 -1.94
C VAL A 72 16.13 2.37 -1.47
N HIS A 73 15.38 1.34 -1.06
CA HIS A 73 14.04 1.46 -0.46
C HIS A 73 14.14 1.58 1.06
N SER A 74 13.16 2.26 1.67
CA SER A 74 13.05 2.24 3.13
C SER A 74 12.65 0.84 3.61
N PRO A 75 13.19 0.35 4.74
CA PRO A 75 12.78 -0.93 5.29
C PRO A 75 11.28 -0.93 5.58
N PRO A 76 10.57 -2.02 5.26
CA PRO A 76 9.22 -2.22 5.78
C PRO A 76 9.26 -2.31 7.31
N GLU A 77 8.16 -1.92 7.95
CA GLU A 77 8.07 -1.94 9.41
C GLU A 77 8.18 -3.38 9.94
N ALA A 78 8.94 -3.55 11.03
CA ALA A 78 9.25 -4.84 11.64
C ALA A 78 8.15 -5.33 12.59
#